data_AF-A0A7C5DFQ5-F1
#
_entry.id   AF-A0A7C5DFQ5-F1
#
_cell.length_a   1.000
_cell.length_b   1.000
_cell.length_c   1.000
_cell.angle_alpha   90.00
_cell.angle_beta   90.00
_cell.angle_gamma   90.00
#
_symmetry.space_group_name_H-M   'P 1'
#
loop_
_entity.id
_entity.type
_entity.pdbx_description
1 polymer ?
#
loop_
_entity_poly.entity_id
_entity_poly.type
_entity_poly.pdbx_seq_one_letter_code
_entity_poly.pdbx_strand_id
1 'polypeptide(L)'
;MLRNPDGSKVFEMNDVEVPVSWSQVAADILAQKYFRKTGVPQRDAEGNLMIGEDGRPVTGSEHSIKQVAHRLVGCWQDWGKKHNYFDSDEDAKAFYDEVVYMLLAQMAAPNSPQWFNTGLQFAYGITGPAQGHFYVDPETGETRESEDAYSRPQAHACFIQSVKDDLVNKGGIFDLAVREARVFKFGSGSGTNYSNLRGSGEKLSGGGSSSGLMSFLKIFDSAAGAIKSGGTTRRAAKMVIIDIDHPDIEKFIEWKAKEEDKVAAMVA
;
A
#
# COMPACT_ATOMS: atom_id res chain seq x y z
N MET A 1 16.39 -3.93 -17.27
CA MET A 1 16.55 -5.39 -17.02
C MET A 1 17.30 -5.59 -15.71
N LEU A 2 16.71 -6.22 -14.70
CA LEU A 2 17.36 -6.45 -13.41
C LEU A 2 17.75 -7.92 -13.26
N ARG A 3 19.00 -8.15 -12.83
CA ARG A 3 19.59 -9.47 -12.62
C ARG A 3 19.88 -9.68 -11.13
N ASN A 4 19.74 -10.92 -10.68
CA ASN A 4 20.25 -11.36 -9.39
C ASN A 4 21.79 -11.28 -9.38
N PRO A 5 22.44 -11.32 -8.20
CA PRO A 5 23.91 -11.42 -8.10
C PRO A 5 24.49 -12.63 -8.85
N ASP A 6 23.70 -13.70 -9.01
CA ASP A 6 24.04 -14.90 -9.79
C ASP A 6 23.82 -14.74 -11.31
N GLY A 7 23.39 -13.57 -11.77
CA GLY A 7 23.14 -13.26 -13.19
C GLY A 7 21.79 -13.69 -13.74
N SER A 8 20.95 -14.38 -12.96
CA SER A 8 19.59 -14.80 -13.38
C SER A 8 18.63 -13.61 -13.47
N LYS A 9 17.67 -13.67 -14.40
CA LYS A 9 16.73 -12.57 -14.67
C LYS A 9 15.66 -12.52 -13.58
N VAL A 10 15.53 -11.38 -12.88
CA VAL A 10 14.51 -11.17 -11.84
C VAL A 10 13.21 -10.64 -12.44
N PHE A 11 13.34 -9.72 -13.41
CA PHE A 11 12.23 -9.09 -14.10
C PHE A 11 12.74 -8.51 -15.42
N GLU A 12 12.00 -8.78 -16.50
CA GLU A 12 12.27 -8.28 -17.84
C GLU A 12 10.97 -7.74 -18.42
N MET A 13 11.02 -6.49 -18.87
CA MET A 13 9.94 -5.83 -19.59
C MET A 13 10.60 -5.00 -20.68
N ASN A 14 10.17 -5.23 -21.91
CA ASN A 14 10.66 -4.51 -23.08
C ASN A 14 9.71 -3.35 -23.37
N ASP A 15 10.19 -2.38 -24.16
CA ASP A 15 9.38 -1.29 -24.71
C ASP A 15 8.70 -0.41 -23.66
N VAL A 16 9.40 -0.17 -22.55
CA VAL A 16 8.96 0.77 -21.50
C VAL A 16 9.10 2.21 -22.01
N GLU A 17 7.98 2.93 -22.09
CA GLU A 17 7.96 4.33 -22.51
C GLU A 17 8.11 5.27 -21.31
N VAL A 18 9.22 6.02 -21.28
CA VAL A 18 9.54 7.07 -20.29
C VAL A 18 10.26 8.25 -20.98
N PRO A 19 10.26 9.47 -20.40
CA PRO A 19 11.05 10.58 -20.91
C PRO A 19 12.53 10.21 -21.04
N VAL A 20 13.19 10.71 -22.09
CA VAL A 20 14.62 10.49 -22.35
C VAL A 20 15.52 10.97 -21.21
N SER A 21 15.06 11.94 -20.42
CA SER A 21 15.79 12.47 -19.27
C SER A 21 15.80 11.54 -18.06
N TRP A 22 14.93 10.52 -18.02
CA TRP A 22 14.87 9.60 -16.89
C TRP A 22 16.09 8.68 -16.87
N SER A 23 16.64 8.45 -15.68
CA SER A 23 17.70 7.45 -15.52
C SER A 23 17.16 6.04 -15.76
N GLN A 24 18.02 5.13 -16.22
CA GLN A 24 17.69 3.72 -16.37
C GLN A 24 17.14 3.11 -15.07
N VAL A 25 17.69 3.52 -13.91
CA VAL A 25 17.23 3.07 -12.59
C VAL A 25 15.80 3.53 -12.32
N ALA A 26 15.43 4.77 -12.67
CA ALA A 26 14.07 5.26 -12.52
C ALA A 26 13.09 4.47 -13.42
N ALA A 27 13.48 4.21 -14.67
CA ALA A 27 12.71 3.39 -15.60
C ALA A 27 12.52 1.95 -15.09
N ASP A 28 13.58 1.31 -14.60
CA ASP A 28 13.53 -0.04 -14.03
C ASP A 28 12.65 -0.09 -12.77
N ILE A 29 12.71 0.91 -11.89
CA ILE A 29 11.85 1.00 -10.69
C ILE A 29 10.38 1.20 -11.09
N LEU A 30 10.08 2.10 -12.03
CA LEU A 30 8.74 2.30 -12.56
C LEU A 30 8.17 0.99 -13.09
N ALA A 31 8.92 0.36 -14.00
CA ALA A 31 8.53 -0.89 -14.62
C ALA A 31 8.34 -1.98 -13.57
N GLN A 32 9.26 -2.15 -12.61
CA GLN A 32 9.17 -3.25 -11.64
C GLN A 32 8.06 -3.05 -10.61
N LYS A 33 7.90 -1.83 -10.08
CA LYS A 33 7.11 -1.58 -8.87
C LYS A 33 5.79 -0.85 -9.12
N TYR A 34 5.73 0.04 -10.10
CA TYR A 34 4.61 0.99 -10.21
C TYR A 34 3.69 0.71 -11.40
N PHE A 35 4.17 0.04 -12.43
CA PHE A 35 3.30 -0.49 -13.47
C PHE A 35 2.39 -1.59 -12.94
N ARG A 36 1.09 -1.40 -13.15
CA ARG A 36 0.08 -2.42 -12.99
C ARG A 36 0.39 -3.58 -13.93
N LYS A 37 0.40 -4.80 -13.41
CA LYS A 37 0.86 -6.00 -14.13
C LYS A 37 -0.23 -6.76 -14.88
N THR A 38 -1.49 -6.55 -14.53
CA THR A 38 -2.62 -7.31 -15.07
C THR A 38 -3.91 -6.51 -14.97
N GLY A 39 -4.87 -6.84 -15.83
CA GLY A 39 -6.19 -6.23 -15.88
C GLY A 39 -6.23 -4.89 -16.62
N VAL A 40 -5.13 -4.46 -17.24
CA VAL A 40 -5.08 -3.22 -18.03
C VAL A 40 -5.55 -3.54 -19.45
N PRO A 41 -6.64 -2.93 -19.96
CA PRO A 41 -7.08 -3.14 -21.34
C PRO A 41 -5.99 -2.80 -22.35
N GLN A 42 -5.72 -3.71 -23.29
CA GLN A 42 -4.72 -3.53 -24.33
C GLN A 42 -5.31 -2.88 -25.57
N ARG A 43 -4.47 -2.14 -26.30
CA ARG A 43 -4.86 -1.41 -27.51
C ARG A 43 -3.97 -1.80 -28.68
N ASP A 44 -4.55 -1.80 -29.89
CA ASP A 44 -3.81 -2.01 -31.13
C ASP A 44 -2.98 -0.78 -31.52
N ALA A 45 -2.27 -0.85 -32.65
CA ALA A 45 -1.40 0.24 -33.12
C ALA A 45 -2.18 1.52 -33.45
N GLU A 46 -3.47 1.38 -33.78
CA GLU A 46 -4.42 2.45 -34.07
C GLU A 46 -5.07 3.02 -32.80
N GLY A 47 -4.80 2.42 -31.64
CA GLY A 47 -5.31 2.83 -30.34
C GLY A 47 -6.70 2.29 -30.01
N ASN A 48 -7.27 1.38 -30.80
CA ASN A 48 -8.55 0.74 -30.50
C ASN A 48 -8.37 -0.37 -29.45
N LEU A 49 -9.40 -0.62 -28.65
CA LEU A 49 -9.37 -1.70 -27.68
C LEU A 49 -9.28 -3.05 -28.40
N MET A 50 -8.30 -3.85 -28.02
CA MET A 50 -8.19 -5.23 -28.51
C MET A 50 -9.27 -6.08 -27.84
N ILE A 51 -10.11 -6.73 -28.65
CA ILE A 51 -11.18 -7.62 -28.18
C ILE A 51 -10.76 -9.06 -28.46
N GLY A 52 -10.82 -9.91 -27.43
CA GLY A 52 -10.56 -11.34 -27.54
C GLY A 52 -11.71 -12.10 -28.19
N GLU A 53 -11.47 -13.38 -28.49
CA GLU A 53 -12.48 -14.26 -29.11
C GLU A 53 -13.75 -14.43 -28.25
N ASP A 54 -13.65 -14.23 -26.94
CA ASP A 54 -14.76 -14.28 -25.98
C ASP A 54 -15.57 -12.97 -25.92
N GLY A 55 -15.25 -12.00 -26.76
CA GLY A 55 -15.90 -10.69 -26.81
C GLY A 55 -15.49 -9.73 -25.67
N ARG A 56 -14.50 -10.10 -24.85
CA ARG A 56 -14.00 -9.25 -23.76
C ARG A 56 -12.71 -8.54 -24.16
N PRO A 57 -12.38 -7.39 -23.55
CA PRO A 57 -11.11 -6.74 -23.79
C PRO A 57 -9.93 -7.65 -23.41
N VAL A 58 -8.94 -7.73 -24.30
CA VAL A 58 -7.65 -8.34 -23.97
C VAL A 58 -6.99 -7.48 -22.91
N THR A 59 -6.49 -8.10 -21.84
CA THR A 59 -5.84 -7.39 -20.73
C THR A 59 -4.38 -7.79 -20.58
N GLY A 60 -3.59 -6.85 -20.05
CA GLY A 60 -2.15 -6.99 -19.83
C GLY A 60 -1.65 -6.02 -18.77
N SER A 61 -0.41 -5.56 -18.94
CA SER A 61 0.26 -4.61 -18.04
C SER A 61 0.32 -3.18 -18.60
N GLU A 62 0.54 -2.21 -17.72
CA GLU A 62 1.04 -0.88 -18.12
C GLU A 62 2.47 -1.00 -18.65
N HIS A 63 2.78 -0.25 -19.71
CA HIS A 63 4.09 -0.17 -20.36
C HIS A 63 4.58 1.26 -20.57
N SER A 64 3.76 2.27 -20.28
CA SER A 64 4.11 3.68 -20.44
C SER A 64 3.86 4.48 -19.17
N ILE A 65 4.77 5.40 -18.83
CA ILE A 65 4.53 6.39 -17.76
C ILE A 65 3.30 7.25 -18.06
N LYS A 66 2.91 7.44 -19.33
CA LYS A 66 1.71 8.21 -19.70
C LYS A 66 0.45 7.55 -19.12
N GLN A 67 0.39 6.22 -19.13
CA GLN A 67 -0.72 5.45 -18.56
C GLN A 67 -0.81 5.68 -17.05
N VAL A 68 0.33 5.60 -16.36
CA VAL A 68 0.42 5.84 -14.91
C VAL A 68 0.06 7.29 -14.57
N ALA A 69 0.65 8.27 -15.26
CA ALA A 69 0.37 9.68 -15.04
C ALA A 69 -1.11 9.99 -15.28
N HIS A 70 -1.70 9.48 -16.37
CA HIS A 70 -3.10 9.67 -16.67
C HIS A 70 -4.02 9.05 -15.61
N ARG A 71 -3.78 7.81 -15.18
CA ARG A 71 -4.64 7.24 -14.13
C ARG A 71 -4.53 7.97 -12.81
N LEU A 72 -3.35 8.48 -12.43
CA LEU A 72 -3.19 9.24 -11.19
C LEU A 72 -3.87 10.59 -11.31
N VAL A 73 -3.40 11.42 -12.25
CA VAL A 73 -3.80 12.82 -12.35
C VAL A 73 -5.22 12.95 -12.91
N GLY A 74 -5.59 12.12 -13.87
CA GLY A 74 -6.95 12.07 -14.41
C GLY A 74 -7.96 11.68 -13.34
N CYS A 75 -7.63 10.72 -12.46
CA CYS A 75 -8.49 10.36 -11.33
C CYS A 75 -8.61 11.50 -10.31
N TRP A 76 -7.52 12.21 -10.01
CA TRP A 76 -7.57 13.39 -9.12
C TRP A 76 -8.38 14.53 -9.73
N GLN A 77 -8.22 14.78 -11.03
CA GLN A 77 -9.00 15.77 -11.77
C GLN A 77 -10.49 15.41 -11.77
N ASP A 78 -10.84 14.15 -12.04
CA ASP A 78 -12.22 13.65 -12.00
C ASP A 78 -12.86 13.85 -10.62
N TRP A 79 -12.15 13.48 -9.56
CA TRP A 79 -12.62 13.72 -8.19
C TRP A 79 -12.75 15.20 -7.87
N GLY A 80 -11.79 16.03 -8.29
CA GLY A 80 -11.85 17.47 -8.10
C GLY A 80 -13.06 18.09 -8.80
N LYS A 81 -13.37 17.67 -10.02
CA LYS A 81 -14.60 18.08 -10.73
C LYS A 81 -15.85 17.62 -10.00
N LYS A 82 -15.93 16.33 -9.66
CA LYS A 82 -17.08 15.72 -8.99
C LYS A 82 -17.42 16.40 -7.66
N HIS A 83 -16.40 16.89 -6.96
CA HIS A 83 -16.54 17.51 -5.65
C HIS A 83 -16.40 19.04 -5.68
N ASN A 84 -16.52 19.67 -6.86
CA ASN A 84 -16.52 21.12 -7.06
C ASN A 84 -15.28 21.83 -6.48
N TYR A 85 -14.08 21.25 -6.68
CA TYR A 85 -12.80 21.86 -6.31
C TYR A 85 -12.26 22.84 -7.37
N PHE A 86 -12.85 22.88 -8.56
CA PHE A 86 -12.44 23.76 -9.66
C PHE A 86 -13.57 24.75 -9.99
N ASP A 87 -13.20 26.00 -10.24
CA ASP A 87 -14.16 27.05 -10.62
C ASP A 87 -14.60 26.92 -12.09
N SER A 88 -13.73 26.38 -12.95
CA SER A 88 -13.99 26.17 -14.38
C SER A 88 -13.40 24.86 -14.92
N ASP A 89 -13.83 24.45 -16.11
CA ASP A 89 -13.25 23.31 -16.82
C ASP A 89 -11.80 23.60 -17.27
N GLU A 90 -11.50 24.87 -17.56
CA GLU A 90 -10.15 25.36 -17.85
C GLU A 90 -9.21 25.16 -16.66
N ASP A 91 -9.66 25.45 -15.43
CA ASP A 91 -8.84 25.24 -14.22
C ASP A 91 -8.55 23.76 -13.98
N ALA A 92 -9.57 22.90 -14.16
CA ALA A 92 -9.38 21.47 -14.06
C ALA A 92 -8.40 20.95 -15.12
N LYS A 93 -8.44 21.50 -16.34
CA LYS A 93 -7.50 21.15 -17.40
C LYS A 93 -6.08 21.63 -17.09
N ALA A 94 -5.93 22.86 -16.59
CA ALA A 94 -4.65 23.40 -16.16
C ALA A 94 -4.03 22.52 -15.06
N PHE A 95 -4.81 22.14 -14.05
CA PHE A 95 -4.37 21.19 -13.01
C PHE A 95 -3.86 19.88 -13.61
N TYR A 96 -4.60 19.29 -14.56
CA TYR A 96 -4.16 18.04 -15.18
C TYR A 96 -2.84 18.21 -15.94
N ASP A 97 -2.75 19.22 -16.80
CA ASP A 97 -1.59 19.44 -17.67
C ASP A 97 -0.33 19.75 -16.83
N GLU A 98 -0.45 20.62 -15.81
CA GLU A 98 0.65 21.00 -14.94
C GLU A 98 1.12 19.85 -14.05
N VAL A 99 0.21 19.09 -13.43
CA VAL A 99 0.58 17.98 -12.54
C VAL A 99 1.19 16.82 -13.35
N VAL A 100 0.67 16.52 -14.54
CA VAL A 100 1.31 15.57 -15.46
C VAL A 100 2.73 16.03 -15.80
N TYR A 101 2.91 17.31 -16.16
CA TYR A 101 4.23 17.85 -16.43
C TYR A 101 5.17 17.68 -15.22
N MET A 102 4.73 18.06 -14.02
CA MET A 102 5.53 17.93 -12.79
C MET A 102 5.92 16.49 -12.49
N LEU A 103 5.03 15.51 -12.69
CA LEU A 103 5.33 14.09 -12.53
C LEU A 103 6.37 13.61 -13.54
N LEU A 104 6.22 13.97 -14.83
CA LEU A 104 7.12 13.56 -15.90
C LEU A 104 8.50 14.23 -15.78
N ALA A 105 8.54 15.48 -15.33
CA ALA A 105 9.76 16.23 -15.06
C ALA A 105 10.40 15.86 -13.71
N GLN A 106 9.80 14.93 -12.95
CA GLN A 106 10.25 14.50 -11.62
C GLN A 106 10.40 15.67 -10.60
N MET A 107 9.58 16.72 -10.76
CA MET A 107 9.54 17.89 -9.86
C MET A 107 8.81 17.56 -8.54
N ALA A 108 7.83 16.66 -8.63
CA ALA A 108 7.08 16.16 -7.48
C ALA A 108 6.69 14.70 -7.72
N ALA A 109 6.47 13.96 -6.64
CA ALA A 109 5.96 12.60 -6.69
C ALA A 109 5.09 12.32 -5.46
N PRO A 110 3.91 11.71 -5.61
CA PRO A 110 3.11 11.31 -4.46
C PRO A 110 3.73 10.08 -3.77
N ASN A 111 3.23 9.76 -2.58
CA ASN A 111 3.65 8.56 -1.85
C ASN A 111 3.31 7.26 -2.61
N SER A 112 4.05 6.18 -2.38
CA SER A 112 3.95 4.95 -3.20
C SER A 112 2.55 4.32 -3.31
N PRO A 113 1.71 4.24 -2.25
CA PRO A 113 0.32 3.78 -2.40
C PRO A 113 -0.51 4.50 -3.47
N GLN A 114 -0.25 5.78 -3.71
CA GLN A 114 -0.89 6.51 -4.80
C GLN A 114 -0.55 5.84 -6.13
N TRP A 115 0.74 5.63 -6.38
CA TRP A 115 1.23 4.94 -7.57
C TRP A 115 0.68 3.51 -7.70
N PHE A 116 0.44 2.78 -6.62
CA PHE A 116 -0.07 1.41 -6.72
C PHE A 116 -1.55 1.31 -7.05
N ASN A 117 -2.37 2.16 -6.43
CA ASN A 117 -3.82 1.90 -6.34
C ASN A 117 -4.67 2.97 -7.01
N THR A 118 -4.18 4.20 -7.14
CA THR A 118 -5.00 5.33 -7.57
C THR A 118 -5.29 5.25 -9.05
N GLY A 119 -6.55 5.51 -9.39
CA GLY A 119 -7.02 5.57 -10.76
C GLY A 119 -7.19 4.24 -11.47
N LEU A 120 -7.00 3.10 -10.81
CA LEU A 120 -7.18 1.79 -11.45
C LEU A 120 -8.62 1.57 -11.92
N GLN A 121 -9.60 1.96 -11.11
CA GLN A 121 -11.00 1.94 -11.54
C GLN A 121 -11.28 3.02 -12.60
N PHE A 122 -10.82 4.25 -12.36
CA PHE A 122 -11.04 5.38 -13.27
C PHE A 122 -10.53 5.10 -14.70
N ALA A 123 -9.27 4.69 -14.84
CA ALA A 123 -8.63 4.53 -16.15
C ALA A 123 -8.95 3.18 -16.81
N TYR A 124 -9.17 2.12 -16.02
CA TYR A 124 -9.23 0.75 -16.53
C TYR A 124 -10.49 -0.04 -16.14
N GLY A 125 -11.39 0.54 -15.35
CA GLY A 125 -12.57 -0.15 -14.84
C GLY A 125 -12.25 -1.28 -13.85
N ILE A 126 -11.02 -1.34 -13.33
CA ILE A 126 -10.59 -2.41 -12.42
C ILE A 126 -11.31 -2.24 -11.07
N THR A 127 -12.06 -3.27 -10.68
CA THR A 127 -12.69 -3.42 -9.36
C THR A 127 -12.13 -4.68 -8.65
N GLY A 128 -12.68 -5.01 -7.49
CA GLY A 128 -12.33 -6.23 -6.77
C GLY A 128 -13.26 -6.46 -5.59
N PRO A 129 -13.23 -7.64 -4.95
CA PRO A 129 -14.06 -7.89 -3.78
C PRO A 129 -13.75 -6.88 -2.66
N ALA A 130 -14.78 -6.48 -1.91
CA ALA A 130 -14.63 -5.63 -0.73
C ALA A 130 -13.52 -6.15 0.20
N GLN A 131 -12.72 -5.24 0.74
CA GLN A 131 -11.55 -5.57 1.58
C GLN A 131 -11.67 -5.04 3.01
N GLY A 132 -12.82 -4.49 3.38
CA GLY A 132 -13.04 -3.88 4.69
C GLY A 132 -12.32 -2.54 4.86
N HIS A 133 -12.24 -1.75 3.79
CA HIS A 133 -11.79 -0.36 3.82
C HIS A 133 -12.94 0.57 4.16
N PHE A 134 -12.60 1.73 4.72
CA PHE A 134 -13.57 2.78 5.00
C PHE A 134 -13.17 4.06 4.28
N TYR A 135 -14.17 4.85 3.93
CA TYR A 135 -14.01 6.21 3.43
C TYR A 135 -15.04 7.11 4.09
N VAL A 136 -14.78 8.42 4.09
CA VAL A 136 -15.75 9.41 4.53
C VAL A 136 -16.51 9.88 3.30
N ASP A 137 -17.83 9.77 3.35
CA ASP A 137 -18.71 10.32 2.33
C ASP A 137 -18.61 11.85 2.37
N PRO A 138 -18.21 12.52 1.27
CA PRO A 138 -17.92 13.95 1.30
C PRO A 138 -19.17 14.84 1.40
N GLU A 139 -20.36 14.31 1.09
CA GLU A 139 -21.61 15.07 1.17
C GLU A 139 -22.22 14.99 2.56
N THR A 140 -22.22 13.79 3.15
CA THR A 140 -22.85 13.51 4.45
C THR A 140 -21.87 13.61 5.63
N GLY A 141 -20.57 13.48 5.38
CA GLY A 141 -19.53 13.39 6.42
C GLY A 141 -19.50 12.04 7.15
N GLU A 142 -20.30 11.05 6.71
CA GLU A 142 -20.39 9.76 7.38
C GLU A 142 -19.29 8.79 6.92
N THR A 143 -18.75 8.02 7.85
CA THR A 143 -17.84 6.92 7.52
C THR A 143 -18.62 5.74 6.94
N ARG A 144 -18.26 5.31 5.73
CA ARG A 144 -18.87 4.20 5.00
C ARG A 144 -17.84 3.14 4.65
N GLU A 145 -18.29 1.89 4.57
CA GLU A 145 -17.46 0.80 4.06
C GLU A 145 -17.39 0.88 2.53
N SER A 146 -16.21 0.61 1.97
CA SER A 146 -16.02 0.55 0.52
C SER A 146 -16.62 -0.73 -0.05
N GLU A 147 -17.44 -0.58 -1.09
CA GLU A 147 -18.10 -1.71 -1.78
C GLU A 147 -17.11 -2.59 -2.54
N ASP A 148 -15.98 -2.03 -2.97
CA ASP A 148 -14.94 -2.73 -3.70
C ASP A 148 -13.52 -2.24 -3.32
N ALA A 149 -12.50 -2.88 -3.88
CA ALA A 149 -11.10 -2.63 -3.54
C ALA A 149 -10.47 -1.37 -4.17
N TYR A 150 -11.03 -0.84 -5.26
CA TYR A 150 -10.34 0.14 -6.13
C TYR A 150 -11.18 1.37 -6.50
N SER A 151 -12.50 1.39 -6.27
CA SER A 151 -13.32 2.59 -6.46
C SER A 151 -13.05 3.67 -5.42
N ARG A 152 -12.75 3.25 -4.20
CA ARG A 152 -12.19 4.08 -3.13
C ARG A 152 -10.80 3.54 -2.80
N PRO A 153 -9.78 3.85 -3.62
CA PRO A 153 -8.48 3.21 -3.52
C PRO A 153 -7.78 3.63 -2.22
N GLN A 154 -7.07 2.68 -1.59
CA GLN A 154 -6.20 3.02 -0.48
C GLN A 154 -4.94 3.73 -1.03
N ALA A 155 -4.82 5.02 -0.81
CA ALA A 155 -3.78 5.87 -1.38
C ALA A 155 -2.90 6.61 -0.34
N HIS A 156 -2.97 6.22 0.94
CA HIS A 156 -2.20 6.83 2.02
C HIS A 156 -1.05 5.93 2.51
N ALA A 157 0.14 6.47 2.72
CA ALA A 157 1.28 5.66 3.17
C ALA A 157 1.30 5.38 4.68
N CYS A 158 0.68 6.22 5.50
CA CYS A 158 0.88 6.23 6.94
C CYS A 158 -0.45 6.07 7.68
N PHE A 159 -0.49 5.09 8.60
CA PHE A 159 -1.61 4.90 9.51
C PHE A 159 -1.11 4.84 10.95
N ILE A 160 -1.85 5.48 11.85
CA ILE A 160 -1.67 5.33 13.30
C ILE A 160 -2.92 4.63 13.81
N GLN A 161 -2.72 3.51 14.50
CA GLN A 161 -3.80 2.67 14.99
C GLN A 161 -3.67 2.50 16.50
N SER A 162 -4.82 2.38 17.17
CA SER A 162 -4.90 2.07 18.59
C SER A 162 -5.13 0.58 18.83
N VAL A 163 -4.70 0.11 19.99
CA VAL A 163 -4.99 -1.23 20.52
C VAL A 163 -5.54 -1.12 21.93
N LYS A 164 -6.57 -1.92 22.20
CA LYS A 164 -7.11 -2.16 23.54
C LYS A 164 -6.56 -3.48 24.06
N ASP A 165 -6.44 -3.58 25.37
CA ASP A 165 -6.06 -4.80 26.08
C ASP A 165 -7.22 -5.81 26.12
N ASP A 166 -7.56 -6.28 24.93
CA ASP A 166 -8.61 -7.24 24.63
C ASP A 166 -8.09 -8.15 23.52
N LEU A 167 -8.32 -9.47 23.62
CA LEU A 167 -7.73 -10.42 22.68
C LEU A 167 -8.34 -10.32 21.27
N VAL A 168 -9.67 -10.30 21.13
CA VAL A 168 -10.37 -10.57 19.86
C VAL A 168 -11.50 -9.60 19.53
N ASN A 169 -11.98 -8.81 20.48
CA ASN A 169 -13.07 -7.86 20.23
C ASN A 169 -12.58 -6.67 19.39
N LYS A 170 -13.54 -5.87 18.90
CA LYS A 170 -13.25 -4.67 18.10
C LYS A 170 -12.29 -3.73 18.83
N GLY A 171 -11.19 -3.39 18.17
CA GLY A 171 -10.11 -2.58 18.74
C GLY A 171 -9.09 -3.37 19.57
N GLY A 172 -9.27 -4.68 19.76
CA GLY A 172 -8.35 -5.57 20.46
C GLY A 172 -7.12 -5.96 19.63
N ILE A 173 -6.35 -6.89 20.17
CA ILE A 173 -5.04 -7.35 19.70
C ILE A 173 -5.15 -8.01 18.31
N PHE A 174 -6.00 -9.01 18.14
CA PHE A 174 -6.14 -9.67 16.83
C PHE A 174 -6.99 -8.88 15.83
N ASP A 175 -7.89 -8.01 16.30
CA ASP A 175 -8.56 -7.05 15.42
C ASP A 175 -7.56 -6.04 14.83
N LEU A 176 -6.60 -5.55 15.63
CA LEU A 176 -5.50 -4.75 15.11
C LEU A 176 -4.72 -5.49 14.02
N ALA A 177 -4.38 -6.77 14.23
CA ALA A 177 -3.66 -7.56 13.24
C ALA A 177 -4.40 -7.61 11.89
N VAL A 178 -5.73 -7.78 11.92
CA VAL A 178 -6.57 -7.77 10.71
C VAL A 178 -6.58 -6.38 10.06
N ARG A 179 -6.76 -5.32 10.85
CA ARG A 179 -6.74 -3.93 10.36
C ARG A 179 -5.40 -3.57 9.72
N GLU A 180 -4.29 -4.00 10.31
CA GLU A 180 -2.95 -3.81 9.78
C GLU A 180 -2.73 -4.61 8.49
N ALA A 181 -3.15 -5.87 8.45
CA ALA A 181 -3.04 -6.69 7.25
C ALA A 181 -3.76 -6.05 6.05
N ARG A 182 -4.93 -5.42 6.27
CA ARG A 182 -5.65 -4.66 5.23
C ARG A 182 -4.81 -3.50 4.70
N VAL A 183 -4.25 -2.65 5.56
CA VAL A 183 -3.45 -1.50 5.08
C VAL A 183 -2.12 -1.94 4.45
N PHE A 184 -1.50 -3.01 4.96
CA PHE A 184 -0.29 -3.60 4.40
C PHE A 184 -0.56 -4.18 3.00
N LYS A 185 -1.67 -4.88 2.79
CA LYS A 185 -2.06 -5.42 1.47
C LYS A 185 -2.01 -4.36 0.37
N PHE A 186 -2.34 -3.10 0.69
CA PHE A 186 -2.39 -2.00 -0.29
C PHE A 186 -1.17 -1.07 -0.31
N GLY A 187 -0.06 -1.42 0.35
CA GLY A 187 1.19 -0.66 0.21
C GLY A 187 1.54 0.26 1.38
N SER A 188 0.74 0.25 2.45
CA SER A 188 0.82 1.22 3.55
C SER A 188 1.65 0.71 4.72
N GLY A 189 2.16 1.62 5.55
CA GLY A 189 2.73 1.32 6.86
C GLY A 189 1.75 1.61 7.99
N SER A 190 1.95 0.96 9.14
CA SER A 190 1.13 1.14 10.34
C SER A 190 2.00 1.34 11.57
N GLY A 191 1.63 2.30 12.42
CA GLY A 191 2.21 2.53 13.74
C GLY A 191 1.18 2.32 14.84
N THR A 192 1.60 1.74 15.96
CA THR A 192 0.73 1.55 17.13
C THR A 192 1.54 1.69 18.42
N ASN A 193 0.98 2.40 19.39
CA ASN A 193 1.43 2.38 20.77
C ASN A 193 0.74 1.22 21.50
N TYR A 194 1.55 0.33 22.07
CA TYR A 194 1.13 -0.90 22.74
C TYR A 194 1.14 -0.83 24.27
N SER A 195 1.44 0.34 24.85
CA SER A 195 1.54 0.54 26.31
C SER A 195 0.26 0.24 27.07
N ASN A 196 -0.89 0.21 26.39
CA ASN A 196 -2.15 -0.17 27.01
C ASN A 196 -2.27 -1.67 27.27
N LEU A 197 -1.44 -2.52 26.65
CA LEU A 197 -1.49 -3.96 26.87
C LEU A 197 -0.89 -4.31 28.23
N ARG A 198 -1.49 -5.26 28.93
CA ARG A 198 -0.95 -5.71 30.22
C ARG A 198 0.39 -6.44 30.04
N GLY A 199 1.29 -6.25 30.98
CA GLY A 199 2.59 -6.91 31.04
C GLY A 199 2.51 -8.41 31.29
N SER A 200 3.64 -9.09 31.07
CA SER A 200 3.78 -10.52 31.36
C SER A 200 3.53 -10.82 32.86
N GLY A 201 2.73 -11.85 33.15
CA GLY A 201 2.42 -12.26 34.53
C GLY A 201 1.21 -11.58 35.15
N GLU A 202 0.68 -10.52 34.54
CA GLU A 202 -0.52 -9.84 35.05
C GLU A 202 -1.77 -10.72 34.96
N LYS A 203 -2.73 -10.52 35.88
CA LYS A 203 -3.91 -11.39 36.01
C LYS A 203 -4.86 -11.26 34.81
N LEU A 204 -5.48 -12.37 34.43
CA LEU A 204 -6.57 -12.42 33.46
C LEU A 204 -7.92 -12.60 34.18
N SER A 205 -9.00 -12.08 33.58
CA SER A 205 -10.36 -12.19 34.15
C SER A 205 -10.87 -13.63 34.21
N GLY A 206 -10.48 -14.48 33.27
CA GLY A 206 -10.83 -15.91 33.23
C GLY A 206 -9.95 -16.82 34.10
N GLY A 207 -9.04 -16.26 34.90
CA GLY A 207 -7.98 -17.01 35.59
C GLY A 207 -6.71 -17.15 34.76
N GLY A 208 -5.58 -17.43 35.43
CA GLY A 208 -4.26 -17.48 34.81
C GLY A 208 -3.58 -16.10 34.69
N SER A 209 -2.53 -16.04 33.89
CA SER A 209 -1.66 -14.86 33.73
C SER A 209 -1.40 -14.53 32.26
N SER A 210 -1.15 -13.25 32.00
CA SER A 210 -0.82 -12.70 30.70
C SER A 210 0.52 -13.23 30.18
N SER A 211 0.58 -13.51 28.88
CA SER A 211 1.81 -13.82 28.15
C SER A 211 2.69 -12.57 27.90
N GLY A 212 2.18 -11.37 28.19
CA GLY A 212 2.84 -10.09 27.96
C GLY A 212 2.90 -9.68 26.50
N LEU A 213 3.18 -8.40 26.25
CA LEU A 213 3.11 -7.82 24.91
C LEU A 213 4.08 -8.47 23.92
N MET A 214 5.26 -8.88 24.41
CA MET A 214 6.33 -9.43 23.58
C MET A 214 5.91 -10.71 22.86
N SER A 215 5.01 -11.48 23.46
CA SER A 215 4.46 -12.69 22.84
C SER A 215 3.63 -12.37 21.60
N PHE A 216 2.80 -11.32 21.66
CA PHE A 216 2.00 -10.87 20.53
C PHE A 216 2.84 -10.17 19.45
N LEU A 217 3.84 -9.38 19.85
CA LEU A 217 4.73 -8.73 18.88
C LEU A 217 5.49 -9.74 18.01
N LYS A 218 5.92 -10.89 18.55
CA LYS A 218 6.54 -11.97 17.77
C LYS A 218 5.60 -12.57 16.73
N ILE A 219 4.33 -12.75 17.08
CA ILE A 219 3.29 -13.21 16.15
C ILE A 219 3.11 -12.18 15.03
N PHE A 220 3.03 -10.90 15.38
CA PHE A 220 2.79 -9.82 14.42
C PHE A 220 4.00 -9.54 13.52
N ASP A 221 5.22 -9.70 14.01
CA ASP A 221 6.43 -9.65 13.19
C ASP A 221 6.42 -10.75 12.12
N SER A 222 6.11 -11.99 12.53
CA SER A 222 5.96 -13.12 11.60
C SER A 222 4.84 -12.87 10.58
N ALA A 223 3.69 -12.37 11.03
CA ALA A 223 2.57 -12.04 10.14
C ALA A 223 2.93 -10.94 9.15
N ALA A 224 3.59 -9.87 9.59
CA ALA A 224 4.05 -8.79 8.72
C ALA A 224 5.08 -9.29 7.69
N GLY A 225 5.98 -10.19 8.09
CA GLY A 225 6.97 -10.83 7.20
C GLY A 225 6.35 -11.65 6.07
N ALA A 226 5.18 -12.25 6.30
CA ALA A 226 4.45 -13.03 5.30
C ALA A 226 3.69 -12.17 4.27
N ILE A 227 3.40 -10.90 4.59
CA ILE A 227 2.57 -10.03 3.73
C ILE A 227 3.43 -9.31 2.70
N LYS A 228 3.10 -9.51 1.41
CA LYS A 228 3.62 -8.71 0.30
C LYS A 228 2.70 -7.52 0.06
N SER A 229 3.27 -6.33 0.13
CA SER A 229 2.55 -5.07 0.23
C SER A 229 2.29 -4.46 -1.16
N GLY A 230 1.05 -4.02 -1.41
CA GLY A 230 0.64 -3.36 -2.66
C GLY A 230 0.56 -4.28 -3.87
N GLY A 231 0.54 -5.61 -3.68
CA GLY A 231 0.65 -6.58 -4.78
C GLY A 231 2.01 -6.53 -5.51
N THR A 232 3.02 -5.93 -4.87
CA THR A 232 4.38 -5.77 -5.40
C THR A 232 5.39 -6.47 -4.48
N THR A 233 6.69 -6.33 -4.77
CA THR A 233 7.79 -6.89 -3.95
C THR A 233 8.03 -6.16 -2.63
N ARG A 234 7.22 -5.15 -2.27
CA ARG A 234 7.38 -4.38 -1.03
C ARG A 234 7.00 -5.21 0.20
N ARG A 235 7.74 -5.08 1.30
CA ARG A 235 7.42 -5.69 2.61
C ARG A 235 6.49 -4.78 3.41
N ALA A 236 5.68 -5.38 4.29
CA ALA A 236 4.95 -4.62 5.30
C ALA A 236 5.91 -3.80 6.19
N ALA A 237 5.47 -2.62 6.61
CA ALA A 237 6.24 -1.74 7.49
C ALA A 237 5.42 -1.44 8.74
N LYS A 238 5.98 -1.78 9.90
CA LYS A 238 5.32 -1.63 11.20
C LYS A 238 6.18 -0.85 12.16
N MET A 239 5.58 0.14 12.81
CA MET A 239 6.15 0.87 13.95
C MET A 239 5.45 0.40 15.23
N VAL A 240 6.24 0.11 16.25
CA VAL A 240 5.77 -0.30 17.57
C VAL A 240 6.34 0.68 18.59
N ILE A 241 5.47 1.29 19.37
CA ILE A 241 5.83 2.21 20.46
C ILE A 241 5.41 1.58 21.78
N ILE A 242 6.25 1.75 22.79
CA ILE A 242 6.02 1.37 24.18
C ILE A 242 6.52 2.52 25.05
N ASP A 243 5.75 2.88 26.07
CA ASP A 243 6.07 3.92 27.04
C ASP A 243 7.12 3.39 28.04
N ILE A 244 7.99 4.27 28.52
CA ILE A 244 9.18 3.88 29.29
C ILE A 244 8.86 3.20 30.62
N ASP A 245 7.66 3.41 31.15
CA ASP A 245 7.17 2.86 32.41
C ASP A 245 6.40 1.54 32.24
N HIS A 246 6.30 1.02 31.02
CA HIS A 246 5.62 -0.24 30.74
C HIS A 246 6.35 -1.43 31.38
N PRO A 247 5.68 -2.40 32.04
CA PRO A 247 6.33 -3.52 32.74
C PRO A 247 7.26 -4.39 31.88
N ASP A 248 6.99 -4.50 30.58
CA ASP A 248 7.82 -5.25 29.61
C ASP A 248 8.86 -4.38 28.86
N ILE A 249 9.11 -3.12 29.28
CA ILE A 249 9.96 -2.16 28.54
C ILE A 249 11.40 -2.66 28.32
N GLU A 250 12.03 -3.25 29.34
CA GLU A 250 13.41 -3.75 29.24
C GLU A 250 13.52 -4.85 28.18
N LYS A 251 12.56 -5.78 28.17
CA LYS A 251 12.48 -6.85 27.16
C LYS A 251 12.26 -6.28 25.76
N PHE A 252 11.47 -5.23 25.64
CA PHE A 252 11.20 -4.57 24.36
C PHE A 252 12.47 -3.90 23.80
N ILE A 253 13.21 -3.18 24.63
CA ILE A 253 14.47 -2.52 24.24
C ILE A 253 15.51 -3.55 23.76
N GLU A 254 15.66 -4.67 24.47
CA GLU A 254 16.62 -5.71 24.12
C GLU A 254 16.21 -6.59 22.94
N TRP A 255 14.95 -6.52 22.49
CA TRP A 255 14.38 -7.51 21.57
C TRP A 255 15.16 -7.59 20.25
N LYS A 256 15.45 -6.46 19.62
CA LYS A 256 16.14 -6.44 18.31
C LYS A 256 17.62 -6.83 18.40
N ALA A 257 18.31 -6.42 19.46
CA ALA A 257 19.71 -6.78 19.68
C ALA A 257 19.90 -8.30 19.75
N LYS A 258 18.99 -8.99 20.48
CA LYS A 258 19.01 -10.46 20.56
C LYS A 258 18.74 -11.15 19.22
N GLU A 259 17.99 -10.54 18.31
CA GLU A 259 17.79 -11.11 16.98
C GLU A 259 19.06 -10.94 16.10
N GLU A 260 19.79 -9.83 16.25
CA GLU A 260 21.08 -9.61 15.56
C GLU A 260 22.12 -10.65 15.99
N ASP A 261 22.21 -10.96 17.29
CA ASP A 261 23.09 -12.01 17.81
C ASP A 261 22.79 -13.39 17.20
N LYS A 262 21.51 -13.72 17.02
CA LYS A 262 21.11 -14.98 16.36
C LYS A 262 21.54 -15.01 14.91
N VAL A 263 21.34 -13.92 14.17
CA VAL A 263 21.75 -13.84 12.77
C VAL A 263 23.26 -13.97 12.65
N ALA A 264 24.03 -13.30 13.52
CA ALA A 264 25.48 -13.42 13.56
C ALA A 264 25.93 -14.87 13.83
N ALA A 265 25.29 -15.56 14.76
CA ALA A 265 25.56 -16.97 15.06
C ALA A 265 25.18 -17.94 13.92
N MET A 266 24.22 -17.57 13.06
CA MET A 266 23.83 -18.38 11.89
C MET A 266 24.73 -18.16 10.67
N VAL A 267 25.48 -17.06 10.63
CA VAL A 267 26.38 -16.69 9.52
C VAL A 267 27.85 -17.07 9.80
N ALA A 268 28.18 -17.35 11.07
CA ALA A 268 29.48 -17.86 11.53
C ALA A 268 29.62 -19.38 11.31
#